data_AF-A0A0I9U0C3-F1
#
_entry.id   AF-A0A0I9U0C3-F1
#
_cell.length_a   1.000
_cell.length_b   1.000
_cell.length_c   1.000
_cell.angle_alpha   90.00
_cell.angle_beta   90.00
_cell.angle_gamma   90.00
#
_symmetry.space_group_name_H-M   'P 1'
#
loop_
_entity.id
_entity.type
_entity.pdbx_description
1 polymer ?
#
loop_
_entity_poly.entity_id
_entity_poly.type
_entity_poly.pdbx_seq_one_letter_code
_entity_poly.pdbx_strand_id
1 'polypeptide(L)'
;MPRPARRASRRLARHRAVAVTATAALVVTLAPGCSRSAAPHANAADPGLRIDTRTPPGVRAQQTMDMLNSDWPIGSVGVRTLASHDMVDSIRTTMEELWWDRPFTLDGVDISASVATLHLISSYGARQDIRIHTDDDGWVDRFDLNTQSPSITSWHDVDAVLSKTGARYSYQVAKVDNGRCDPVQGTNTAESLPLASIFKLYVLHALADAVRNGTVSWDDQLTVTDKSRAVGSSGLELPPGAHVSVRTAAEKMIATSDNMATDLLIDRMGTQAIEEALVTAGHHDPASMTPFPTMYELFSVGWGQPDLRSQWKQAPQQLRAQLLQQAN
;
A
#
# COMPACT_ATOMS: atom_id res chain seq x y z
N MET A 1 -69.35 -6.90 -28.45
CA MET A 1 -70.52 -6.91 -27.54
C MET A 1 -71.39 -8.11 -27.89
N PRO A 2 -72.16 -8.75 -26.98
CA PRO A 2 -72.16 -8.68 -25.52
C PRO A 2 -71.94 -10.05 -24.83
N ARG A 3 -71.55 -10.03 -23.54
CA ARG A 3 -71.80 -11.15 -22.60
C ARG A 3 -73.30 -11.23 -22.29
N PRO A 4 -73.80 -12.39 -21.83
CA PRO A 4 -74.39 -12.33 -20.50
C PRO A 4 -74.15 -13.57 -19.62
N ALA A 5 -74.32 -13.32 -18.33
CA ALA A 5 -74.10 -14.16 -17.16
C ALA A 5 -75.20 -15.22 -16.90
N ARG A 6 -74.90 -16.17 -15.99
CA ARG A 6 -75.78 -16.71 -14.93
C ARG A 6 -74.95 -17.69 -14.07
N ARG A 7 -74.71 -17.40 -12.78
CA ARG A 7 -75.54 -17.57 -11.57
C ARG A 7 -75.74 -19.03 -11.10
N ALA A 8 -75.25 -19.25 -9.87
CA ALA A 8 -75.96 -19.81 -8.70
C ALA A 8 -75.52 -21.20 -8.20
N SER A 9 -75.00 -21.23 -6.97
CA SER A 9 -75.52 -21.97 -5.80
C SER A 9 -74.43 -22.03 -4.71
N ARG A 10 -74.65 -22.11 -3.40
CA ARG A 10 -75.74 -21.78 -2.45
C ARG A 10 -75.11 -22.04 -1.06
N ARG A 11 -75.34 -21.10 -0.12
CA ARG A 11 -75.53 -21.30 1.36
C ARG A 11 -74.37 -21.99 2.13
N LEU A 12 -73.92 -21.47 3.27
CA LEU A 12 -74.69 -21.34 4.51
C LEU A 12 -74.11 -20.25 5.41
N ALA A 13 -75.04 -19.50 6.00
CA ALA A 13 -74.80 -18.49 7.00
C ALA A 13 -74.46 -19.12 8.36
N ARG A 14 -73.61 -18.44 9.15
CA ARG A 14 -73.71 -18.36 10.61
C ARG A 14 -73.14 -17.02 11.07
N HIS A 15 -74.03 -16.15 11.54
CA HIS A 15 -73.72 -14.90 12.23
C HIS A 15 -73.12 -15.18 13.60
N ARG A 16 -72.04 -14.48 13.98
CA ARG A 16 -71.87 -13.93 15.34
C ARG A 16 -71.08 -12.61 15.31
N ALA A 17 -71.61 -11.69 16.10
CA ALA A 17 -71.31 -10.29 16.40
C ALA A 17 -69.83 -9.80 16.40
N VAL A 18 -69.68 -8.62 15.79
CA VAL A 18 -69.00 -7.37 16.22
C VAL A 18 -67.98 -7.43 17.37
N ALA A 19 -66.75 -7.01 17.05
CA ALA A 19 -65.96 -6.10 17.87
C ALA A 19 -65.02 -5.30 16.95
N VAL A 20 -65.28 -4.00 16.79
CA VAL A 20 -64.39 -3.05 16.11
C VAL A 20 -63.45 -2.49 17.17
N THR A 21 -62.18 -2.90 17.15
CA THR A 21 -61.11 -2.26 17.91
C THR A 21 -60.33 -1.35 16.98
N ALA A 22 -60.45 -0.04 17.21
CA ALA A 22 -59.64 0.98 16.59
C ALA A 22 -58.21 0.91 17.13
N THR A 23 -57.24 0.55 16.29
CA THR A 23 -55.81 0.69 16.60
C THR A 23 -55.38 2.12 16.31
N ALA A 24 -55.12 2.90 17.38
CA ALA A 24 -54.43 4.17 17.31
C ALA A 24 -52.95 3.92 16.95
N ALA A 25 -52.49 4.48 15.83
CA ALA A 25 -51.09 4.48 15.46
C ALA A 25 -50.33 5.50 16.34
N LEU A 26 -49.43 5.01 17.19
CA LEU A 26 -48.51 5.85 17.95
C LEU A 26 -47.42 6.37 17.00
N VAL A 27 -47.44 7.66 16.69
CA VAL A 27 -46.33 8.34 16.02
C VAL A 27 -45.25 8.59 17.06
N VAL A 28 -44.21 7.78 17.07
CA VAL A 28 -42.99 8.05 17.85
C VAL A 28 -42.17 9.09 17.09
N THR A 29 -42.22 10.33 17.57
CA THR A 29 -41.27 11.37 17.19
C THR A 29 -39.88 11.02 17.74
N LEU A 30 -38.97 10.57 16.87
CA LEU A 30 -37.55 10.44 17.19
C LEU A 30 -36.92 11.84 17.29
N ALA A 31 -36.61 12.28 18.51
CA ALA A 31 -35.70 13.39 18.71
C ALA A 31 -34.28 12.95 18.31
N PRO A 32 -33.47 13.82 17.67
CA PRO A 32 -32.08 13.48 17.34
C PRO A 32 -31.26 13.50 18.63
N GLY A 33 -31.09 12.33 19.23
CA GLY A 33 -30.10 12.13 20.28
C GLY A 33 -28.71 12.25 19.66
N CYS A 34 -27.93 13.25 20.07
CA CYS A 34 -26.51 13.33 19.77
C CYS A 34 -25.83 12.06 20.28
N SER A 35 -25.65 11.08 19.39
CA SER A 35 -24.76 9.96 19.62
C SER A 35 -23.37 10.56 19.62
N ARG A 36 -22.73 10.66 20.80
CA ARG A 36 -21.28 10.86 20.82
C ARG A 36 -20.70 9.66 20.10
N SER A 37 -20.08 9.88 18.94
CA SER A 37 -19.19 8.87 18.36
C SER A 37 -18.27 8.40 19.47
N ALA A 38 -18.23 7.09 19.71
CA ALA A 38 -17.23 6.53 20.60
C ALA A 38 -15.87 7.05 20.13
N ALA A 39 -15.06 7.60 21.04
CA ALA A 39 -13.69 7.92 20.71
C ALA A 39 -13.04 6.63 20.18
N PRO A 40 -12.31 6.66 19.05
CA PRO A 40 -11.60 5.48 18.57
C PRO A 40 -10.74 4.91 19.70
N HIS A 41 -10.89 3.61 19.94
CA HIS A 41 -10.20 2.92 21.02
C HIS A 41 -8.75 2.70 20.61
N ALA A 42 -7.79 3.25 21.38
CA ALA A 42 -6.41 2.80 21.32
C ALA A 42 -6.38 1.35 21.85
N ASN A 43 -6.37 0.36 20.95
CA ASN A 43 -6.15 -1.03 21.30
C ASN A 43 -4.65 -1.24 21.53
N ALA A 44 -4.14 -0.73 22.64
CA ALA A 44 -2.83 -1.08 23.15
C ALA A 44 -3.04 -1.87 24.45
N ALA A 45 -2.94 -3.19 24.38
CA ALA A 45 -2.31 -4.05 25.39
C ALA A 45 -2.75 -5.51 25.24
N ASP A 46 -1.78 -6.39 25.04
CA ASP A 46 -1.81 -7.70 25.67
C ASP A 46 -1.84 -7.47 27.20
N PRO A 47 -2.83 -7.98 27.95
CA PRO A 47 -3.01 -7.66 29.38
C PRO A 47 -1.84 -8.03 30.31
N GLY A 48 -0.82 -8.75 29.83
CA GLY A 48 0.34 -9.19 30.62
C GLY A 48 1.52 -8.22 30.73
N LEU A 49 1.75 -7.35 29.73
CA LEU A 49 2.91 -6.42 29.70
C LEU A 49 2.44 -4.97 29.77
N ARG A 50 2.74 -4.30 30.89
CA ARG A 50 2.43 -2.88 31.11
C ARG A 50 3.71 -2.07 31.18
N ILE A 51 3.71 -0.91 30.54
CA ILE A 51 4.79 0.08 30.64
C ILE A 51 4.60 0.84 31.97
N ASP A 52 5.64 0.90 32.80
CA ASP A 52 5.61 1.70 34.03
C ASP A 52 5.73 3.19 33.69
N THR A 53 4.63 3.93 33.88
CA THR A 53 4.54 5.37 33.56
C THR A 53 4.87 6.29 34.73
N ARG A 54 5.51 5.77 35.80
CA ARG A 54 5.93 6.60 36.95
C ARG A 54 7.20 7.43 36.69
N THR A 55 7.86 7.21 35.56
CA THR A 55 9.07 7.94 35.17
C THR A 55 8.84 8.70 33.85
N PRO A 56 9.55 9.81 33.61
CA PRO A 56 9.49 10.51 32.32
C PRO A 56 9.67 9.58 31.09
N PRO A 57 10.72 8.73 31.00
CA PRO A 57 10.88 7.84 29.86
C PRO A 57 9.76 6.80 29.75
N GLY A 58 9.19 6.35 30.88
CA GLY A 58 8.03 5.45 30.90
C GLY A 58 6.77 6.08 30.30
N VAL A 59 6.48 7.35 30.62
CA VAL A 59 5.37 8.10 30.01
C VAL A 59 5.58 8.24 28.50
N ARG A 60 6.80 8.56 28.06
CA ARG A 60 7.12 8.71 26.62
C ARG A 60 7.08 7.39 25.86
N ALA A 61 7.48 6.29 26.49
CA ALA A 61 7.35 4.95 25.94
C ALA A 61 5.87 4.56 25.74
N GLN A 62 5.01 4.81 26.73
CA GLN A 62 3.57 4.58 26.58
C GLN A 62 2.96 5.46 25.49
N GLN A 63 3.29 6.76 25.48
CA GLN A 63 2.81 7.68 24.45
C GLN A 63 3.24 7.25 23.04
N THR A 64 4.47 6.76 22.87
CA THR A 64 4.98 6.21 21.60
C THR A 64 4.16 5.01 21.16
N MET A 65 3.90 4.05 22.07
CA MET A 65 3.09 2.86 21.79
C MET A 65 1.66 3.23 21.38
N ASP A 66 1.05 4.20 22.08
CA ASP A 66 -0.30 4.68 21.80
C ASP A 66 -0.39 5.39 20.44
N MET A 67 0.62 6.20 20.10
CA MET A 67 0.71 6.89 18.82
C MET A 67 0.90 5.92 17.65
N LEU A 68 1.80 4.94 17.77
CA LEU A 68 2.06 3.95 16.72
C LEU A 68 0.85 3.06 16.43
N ASN A 69 0.06 2.74 17.46
CA ASN A 69 -1.15 1.93 17.33
C ASN A 69 -2.44 2.76 17.16
N SER A 70 -2.31 4.07 16.98
CA SER A 70 -3.45 4.95 16.77
C SER A 70 -4.01 4.82 15.35
N ASP A 71 -5.32 5.01 15.20
CA ASP A 71 -5.94 5.25 13.88
C ASP A 71 -5.61 6.65 13.33
N TRP A 72 -5.08 7.54 14.16
CA TRP A 72 -4.64 8.87 13.75
C TRP A 72 -3.24 8.80 13.13
N PRO A 73 -3.03 9.36 11.93
CA PRO A 73 -1.70 9.43 11.33
C PRO A 73 -0.71 10.17 12.22
N ILE A 74 0.55 9.75 12.16
CA ILE A 74 1.64 10.50 12.78
C ILE A 74 1.78 11.86 12.07
N GLY A 75 1.94 12.92 12.86
CA GLY A 75 2.08 14.27 12.34
C GLY A 75 2.74 15.20 13.33
N SER A 76 3.23 16.34 12.85
CA SER A 76 4.07 17.25 13.65
C SER A 76 3.38 17.82 14.90
N VAL A 77 2.05 17.95 14.89
CA VAL A 77 1.28 18.41 16.05
C VAL A 77 1.31 17.37 17.17
N GLY A 78 1.09 16.10 16.83
CA GLY A 78 1.15 15.00 17.81
C GLY A 78 2.57 14.81 18.34
N VAL A 79 3.56 14.80 17.44
CA VAL A 79 4.97 14.58 17.82
C VAL A 79 5.52 15.73 18.68
N ARG A 80 5.05 16.97 18.51
CA ARG A 80 5.38 18.09 19.42
C ARG A 80 4.95 17.89 20.87
N THR A 81 4.02 16.96 21.13
CA THR A 81 3.63 16.61 22.50
C THR A 81 4.52 15.52 23.12
N LEU A 82 5.43 14.93 22.34
CA LEU A 82 6.33 13.85 22.71
C LEU A 82 7.79 14.33 22.77
N ALA A 83 8.24 15.01 21.72
CA ALA A 83 9.64 15.30 21.41
C ALA A 83 10.09 16.71 21.81
N SER A 84 11.39 16.86 22.09
CA SER A 84 12.03 18.17 22.17
C SER A 84 11.96 18.88 20.80
N HIS A 85 12.03 20.21 20.80
CA HIS A 85 11.78 21.02 19.60
C HIS A 85 12.61 20.57 18.38
N ASP A 86 13.90 20.32 18.59
CA ASP A 86 14.84 19.99 17.51
C ASP A 86 14.70 18.55 17.02
N MET A 87 13.98 17.69 17.75
CA MET A 87 13.77 16.28 17.41
C MET A 87 12.44 16.00 16.71
N VAL A 88 11.52 16.98 16.65
CA VAL A 88 10.16 16.78 16.11
C VAL A 88 10.18 16.20 14.71
N ASP A 89 10.97 16.75 13.79
CA ASP A 89 10.95 16.30 12.40
C ASP A 89 11.57 14.91 12.22
N SER A 90 12.66 14.61 12.90
CA SER A 90 13.32 13.30 12.84
C SER A 90 12.43 12.19 13.42
N ILE A 91 11.81 12.47 14.58
CA ILE A 91 10.92 11.51 15.26
C ILE A 91 9.65 11.32 14.44
N ARG A 92 9.08 12.40 13.91
CA ARG A 92 7.91 12.32 13.02
C ARG A 92 8.18 11.42 11.82
N THR A 93 9.28 11.64 11.10
CA THR A 93 9.63 10.82 9.93
C THR A 93 9.75 9.34 10.32
N THR A 94 10.49 9.04 11.39
CA THR A 94 10.68 7.66 11.86
C THR A 94 9.35 7.01 12.27
N MET A 95 8.52 7.72 13.04
CA MET A 95 7.23 7.21 13.49
C MET A 95 6.23 7.08 12.34
N GLU A 96 6.25 7.95 11.33
CA GLU A 96 5.42 7.85 10.12
C GLU A 96 5.74 6.57 9.33
N GLU A 97 7.01 6.22 9.19
CA GLU A 97 7.43 4.96 8.56
C GLU A 97 6.92 3.75 9.34
N LEU A 98 7.13 3.76 10.66
CA LEU A 98 6.65 2.68 11.55
C LEU A 98 5.13 2.55 11.57
N TRP A 99 4.39 3.65 11.45
CA TRP A 99 2.92 3.64 11.55
C TRP A 99 2.26 2.74 10.50
N TRP A 100 2.90 2.51 9.35
CA TRP A 100 2.43 1.59 8.31
C TRP A 100 2.54 0.11 8.70
N ASP A 101 3.41 -0.23 9.66
CA ASP A 101 3.68 -1.61 10.10
C ASP A 101 2.75 -2.08 11.23
N ARG A 102 1.88 -1.18 11.70
CA ARG A 102 0.91 -1.44 12.77
C ARG A 102 -0.06 -2.60 12.44
N PRO A 103 -0.69 -3.23 13.46
CA PRO A 103 -0.49 -3.01 14.89
C PRO A 103 0.86 -3.55 15.39
N PHE A 104 1.43 -2.86 16.37
CA PHE A 104 2.56 -3.33 17.16
C PHE A 104 2.10 -4.00 18.45
N THR A 105 2.73 -5.11 18.78
CA THR A 105 2.61 -5.77 20.09
C THR A 105 3.85 -5.45 20.92
N LEU A 106 3.65 -5.16 22.22
CA LEU A 106 4.75 -4.97 23.16
C LEU A 106 5.25 -6.34 23.64
N ASP A 107 6.50 -6.68 23.31
CA ASP A 107 7.18 -7.90 23.77
C ASP A 107 7.93 -7.66 25.09
N GLY A 108 8.39 -6.43 25.33
CA GLY A 108 9.13 -6.05 26.53
C GLY A 108 9.41 -4.56 26.62
N VAL A 109 9.78 -4.09 27.81
CA VAL A 109 10.28 -2.73 28.01
C VAL A 109 11.36 -2.69 29.08
N ASP A 110 12.49 -2.09 28.76
CA ASP A 110 13.59 -1.84 29.69
C ASP A 110 13.64 -0.35 30.04
N ILE A 111 13.46 -0.01 31.32
CA ILE A 111 13.48 1.38 31.80
C ILE A 111 14.67 1.59 32.73
N SER A 112 15.45 2.63 32.45
CA SER A 112 16.57 3.08 33.28
C SER A 112 16.56 4.61 33.40
N ALA A 113 17.59 5.20 34.03
CA ALA A 113 17.66 6.65 34.19
C ALA A 113 17.57 7.35 32.82
N SER A 114 16.56 8.20 32.66
CA SER A 114 16.27 8.98 31.45
C SER A 114 16.09 8.16 30.16
N VAL A 115 15.94 6.83 30.24
CA VAL A 115 15.85 5.97 29.04
C VAL A 115 14.76 4.92 29.19
N ALA A 116 13.99 4.70 28.13
CA ALA A 116 13.16 3.51 27.93
C ALA A 116 13.50 2.85 26.59
N THR A 117 13.62 1.52 26.58
CA THR A 117 13.75 0.74 25.35
C THR A 117 12.50 -0.12 25.21
N LEU A 118 11.70 0.15 24.18
CA LEU A 118 10.54 -0.66 23.81
C LEU A 118 10.99 -1.80 22.91
N HIS A 119 10.62 -3.04 23.24
CA HIS A 119 10.78 -4.21 22.38
C HIS A 119 9.43 -4.51 21.74
N LEU A 120 9.32 -4.29 20.44
CA LEU A 120 8.07 -4.35 19.69
C LEU A 120 8.10 -5.46 18.65
N ILE A 121 6.92 -6.01 18.38
CA ILE A 121 6.68 -6.95 17.28
C ILE A 121 5.66 -6.31 16.35
N SER A 122 6.01 -6.11 15.08
CA SER A 122 5.10 -5.57 14.06
C SER A 122 3.98 -6.55 13.68
N SER A 123 3.03 -6.08 12.89
CA SER A 123 1.91 -6.90 12.40
C SER A 123 2.33 -8.13 11.59
N TYR A 124 3.53 -8.10 11.00
CA TYR A 124 4.11 -9.19 10.22
C TYR A 124 5.27 -9.89 10.95
N GLY A 125 5.38 -9.69 12.28
CA GLY A 125 6.29 -10.45 13.13
C GLY A 125 7.75 -9.95 13.16
N ALA A 126 8.05 -8.79 12.56
CA ALA A 126 9.38 -8.20 12.68
C ALA A 126 9.60 -7.64 14.09
N ARG A 127 10.80 -7.88 14.62
CA ARG A 127 11.22 -7.39 15.94
C ARG A 127 11.91 -6.05 15.79
N GLN A 128 11.49 -5.07 16.57
CA GLN A 128 12.03 -3.72 16.58
C GLN A 128 12.29 -3.27 18.00
N ASP A 129 13.43 -2.62 18.22
CA ASP A 129 13.73 -1.93 19.46
C ASP A 129 13.64 -0.42 19.22
N ILE A 130 12.87 0.28 20.03
CA ILE A 130 12.82 1.74 20.03
C ILE A 130 13.41 2.22 21.35
N ARG A 131 14.61 2.80 21.28
CA ARG A 131 15.27 3.40 22.43
C ARG A 131 14.95 4.90 22.48
N ILE A 132 14.34 5.31 23.57
CA ILE A 132 13.89 6.68 23.85
C ILE A 132 14.75 7.21 24.99
N HIS A 133 15.45 8.34 24.78
CA HIS A 133 16.04 9.13 25.86
C HIS A 133 15.14 10.34 26.14
N THR A 134 15.07 10.76 27.40
CA THR A 134 14.37 11.98 27.81
C THR A 134 15.32 12.97 28.47
N ASP A 135 15.19 14.26 28.14
CA ASP A 135 15.89 15.34 28.82
C ASP A 135 15.35 15.60 30.25
N ASP A 136 15.91 16.60 30.93
CA ASP A 136 15.54 16.96 32.32
C ASP A 136 14.09 17.48 32.44
N ASP A 137 13.52 17.98 31.35
CA ASP A 137 12.12 18.42 31.26
C ASP A 137 11.18 17.26 30.86
N GLY A 138 11.74 16.08 30.59
CA GLY A 138 11.02 14.87 30.23
C GLY A 138 10.60 14.80 28.76
N TRP A 139 11.19 15.60 27.87
CA TRP A 139 10.95 15.52 26.41
C TRP A 139 11.87 14.51 25.75
N VAL A 140 11.40 13.87 24.68
CA VAL A 140 12.25 12.96 23.90
C VAL A 140 13.27 13.76 23.09
N ASP A 141 14.54 13.67 23.47
CA ASP A 141 15.69 14.30 22.82
C ASP A 141 16.55 13.28 22.03
N ARG A 142 16.26 11.98 22.14
CA ARG A 142 16.80 10.92 21.28
C ARG A 142 15.78 9.80 21.06
N PHE A 143 15.67 9.34 19.82
CA PHE A 143 14.77 8.27 19.41
C PHE A 143 15.51 7.38 18.41
N ASP A 144 16.02 6.24 18.87
CA ASP A 144 16.79 5.32 18.05
C ASP A 144 15.94 4.08 17.73
N LEU A 145 15.67 3.85 16.44
CA LEU A 145 15.02 2.64 15.95
C LEU A 145 16.07 1.61 15.51
N ASN A 146 15.95 0.39 16.02
CA ASN A 146 16.73 -0.76 15.58
C ASN A 146 15.82 -1.90 15.15
N THR A 147 15.83 -2.24 13.87
CA THR A 147 15.12 -3.42 13.34
C THR A 147 16.00 -4.66 13.47
N GLN A 148 15.58 -5.62 14.27
CA GLN A 148 16.34 -6.84 14.50
C GLN A 148 16.24 -7.76 13.29
N SER A 149 17.39 -8.00 12.64
CA SER A 149 17.46 -8.97 11.55
C SER A 149 17.30 -10.40 12.10
N PRO A 150 16.49 -11.25 11.45
CA PRO A 150 16.38 -12.64 11.84
C PRO A 150 17.69 -13.39 11.60
N SER A 151 17.97 -14.41 12.42
CA SER A 151 19.10 -15.31 12.19
C SER A 151 18.76 -16.30 11.08
N ILE A 152 19.54 -16.29 10.00
CA ILE A 152 19.41 -17.20 8.87
C ILE A 152 20.71 -18.00 8.75
N THR A 153 20.67 -19.29 9.06
CA THR A 153 21.84 -20.20 8.99
C THR A 153 21.66 -21.31 7.97
N SER A 154 20.43 -21.48 7.47
CA SER A 154 20.05 -22.46 6.45
C SER A 154 18.91 -21.92 5.57
N TRP A 155 18.67 -22.58 4.43
CA TRP A 155 17.54 -22.23 3.55
C TRP A 155 16.18 -22.43 4.23
N HIS A 156 16.07 -23.43 5.10
CA HIS A 156 14.85 -23.66 5.88
C HIS A 156 14.53 -22.47 6.81
N ASP A 157 15.55 -21.76 7.31
CA ASP A 157 15.33 -20.58 8.15
C ASP A 157 14.68 -19.44 7.34
N VAL A 158 15.01 -19.31 6.05
CA VAL A 158 14.38 -18.32 5.15
C VAL A 158 12.88 -18.57 5.06
N ASP A 159 12.49 -19.82 4.78
CA ASP A 159 11.09 -20.21 4.70
C ASP A 159 10.37 -20.04 6.04
N ALA A 160 11.02 -20.44 7.14
CA ALA A 160 10.46 -20.31 8.49
C ALA A 160 10.23 -18.85 8.90
N VAL A 161 11.11 -17.94 8.50
CA VAL A 161 10.97 -16.50 8.76
C VAL A 161 9.90 -15.89 7.86
N LEU A 162 9.95 -16.12 6.56
CA LEU A 162 8.98 -15.55 5.61
C LEU A 162 7.57 -16.06 5.89
N SER A 163 7.40 -17.34 6.24
CA SER A 163 6.09 -17.91 6.54
C SER A 163 5.45 -17.30 7.80
N LYS A 164 6.25 -16.82 8.78
CA LYS A 164 5.72 -16.15 9.98
C LYS A 164 5.06 -14.80 9.68
N THR A 165 5.40 -14.17 8.55
CA THR A 165 4.78 -12.90 8.14
C THR A 165 3.31 -13.05 7.77
N GLY A 166 2.86 -14.27 7.45
CA GLY A 166 1.53 -14.53 6.88
C GLY A 166 1.33 -14.03 5.45
N ALA A 167 2.35 -13.40 4.85
CA ALA A 167 2.29 -12.92 3.47
C ALA A 167 2.49 -14.08 2.47
N ARG A 168 1.98 -13.88 1.26
CA ARG A 168 2.40 -14.65 0.09
C ARG A 168 3.83 -14.23 -0.25
N TYR A 169 4.74 -15.18 -0.40
CA TYR A 169 6.14 -14.91 -0.73
C TYR A 169 6.65 -15.90 -1.77
N SER A 170 7.63 -15.46 -2.54
CA SER A 170 8.39 -16.29 -3.46
C SER A 170 9.83 -15.80 -3.47
N TYR A 171 10.78 -16.71 -3.52
CA TYR A 171 12.18 -16.38 -3.78
C TYR A 171 12.85 -17.48 -4.58
N GLN A 172 13.84 -17.08 -5.37
CA GLN A 172 14.72 -17.99 -6.10
C GLN A 172 16.15 -17.49 -6.02
N VAL A 173 17.06 -18.41 -5.69
CA VAL A 173 18.50 -18.24 -5.78
C VAL A 173 18.99 -19.13 -6.90
N ALA A 174 19.70 -18.54 -7.86
CA ALA A 174 20.24 -19.25 -9.01
C ALA A 174 21.71 -18.87 -9.23
N LYS A 175 22.50 -19.83 -9.71
CA LYS A 175 23.82 -19.53 -10.28
C LYS A 175 23.61 -19.08 -11.72
N VAL A 176 24.17 -17.92 -12.08
CA VAL A 176 24.19 -17.46 -13.46
C VAL A 176 25.55 -17.74 -14.07
N ASP A 177 25.59 -18.62 -15.07
CA ASP A 177 26.82 -19.03 -15.75
C ASP A 177 26.59 -19.02 -17.27
N ASN A 178 27.34 -18.18 -17.99
CA ASN A 178 27.22 -18.04 -19.45
C ASN A 178 25.76 -17.86 -19.95
N GLY A 179 24.99 -17.02 -19.26
CA GLY A 179 23.59 -16.72 -19.61
C GLY A 179 22.58 -17.81 -19.20
N ARG A 180 23.03 -18.90 -18.58
CA ARG A 180 22.14 -19.90 -17.96
C ARG A 180 21.90 -19.57 -16.51
N CYS A 181 20.63 -19.54 -16.10
CA CYS A 181 20.22 -19.46 -14.71
C CYS A 181 19.93 -20.87 -14.20
N ASP A 182 20.90 -21.49 -13.51
CA ASP A 182 20.73 -22.80 -12.89
C ASP A 182 20.22 -22.61 -11.44
N PRO A 183 18.96 -22.99 -11.12
CA PRO A 183 18.40 -22.80 -9.78
C PRO A 183 19.17 -23.59 -8.72
N VAL A 184 19.42 -22.95 -7.57
CA VAL A 184 20.11 -23.53 -6.41
C VAL A 184 19.13 -23.79 -5.27
N GLN A 185 18.27 -22.82 -4.97
CA GLN A 185 17.22 -22.92 -3.96
C GLN A 185 16.07 -21.99 -4.33
N GLY A 186 14.86 -22.32 -3.91
CA GLY A 186 13.74 -21.39 -3.97
C GLY A 186 12.49 -21.99 -3.38
N THR A 187 11.52 -21.13 -3.09
CA THR A 187 10.20 -21.50 -2.57
C THR A 187 9.16 -20.69 -3.31
N ASN A 188 8.03 -21.33 -3.65
CA ASN A 188 6.93 -20.74 -4.42
C ASN A 188 7.37 -20.07 -5.74
N THR A 189 8.38 -20.62 -6.42
CA THR A 189 9.00 -19.97 -7.60
C THR A 189 8.08 -19.84 -8.81
N ALA A 190 6.98 -20.59 -8.85
CA ALA A 190 5.94 -20.49 -9.88
C ALA A 190 4.81 -19.51 -9.52
N GLU A 191 4.86 -18.89 -8.33
CA GLU A 191 3.80 -18.00 -7.87
C GLU A 191 3.89 -16.61 -8.51
N SER A 192 2.82 -16.19 -9.16
CA SER A 192 2.71 -14.83 -9.69
C SER A 192 2.41 -13.84 -8.57
N LEU A 193 3.33 -12.90 -8.37
CA LEU A 193 3.27 -11.84 -7.37
C LEU A 193 3.35 -10.45 -8.04
N PRO A 194 2.85 -9.38 -7.40
CA PRO A 194 2.94 -8.03 -7.95
C PRO A 194 4.40 -7.63 -8.16
N LEU A 195 4.74 -7.24 -9.40
CA LEU A 195 6.12 -6.88 -9.76
C LEU A 195 6.57 -5.53 -9.18
N ALA A 196 5.63 -4.64 -8.87
CA ALA A 196 5.93 -3.23 -8.63
C ALA A 196 6.90 -2.71 -9.72
N SER A 197 7.91 -1.93 -9.37
CA SER A 197 8.86 -1.36 -10.35
C SER A 197 9.81 -2.37 -11.02
N ILE A 198 9.76 -3.66 -10.69
CA ILE A 198 10.54 -4.69 -11.42
C ILE A 198 10.17 -4.71 -12.91
N PHE A 199 8.93 -4.33 -13.26
CA PHE A 199 8.52 -4.27 -14.68
C PHE A 199 9.42 -3.38 -15.54
N LYS A 200 10.11 -2.39 -14.95
CA LYS A 200 10.98 -1.45 -15.67
C LYS A 200 12.15 -2.16 -16.37
N LEU A 201 12.45 -3.40 -15.98
CA LEU A 201 13.37 -4.27 -16.72
C LEU A 201 12.85 -4.64 -18.12
N TYR A 202 11.54 -4.79 -18.32
CA TYR A 202 10.96 -4.98 -19.66
C TYR A 202 11.05 -3.69 -20.50
N VAL A 203 10.84 -2.52 -19.87
CA VAL A 203 11.02 -1.22 -20.53
C VAL A 203 12.48 -1.03 -20.94
N LEU A 204 13.43 -1.38 -20.06
CA LEU A 204 14.85 -1.35 -20.36
C LEU A 204 15.22 -2.33 -21.49
N HIS A 205 14.63 -3.53 -21.50
CA HIS A 205 14.86 -4.52 -22.56
C HIS A 205 14.40 -3.98 -23.92
N ALA A 206 13.19 -3.43 -23.99
CA ALA A 206 12.66 -2.80 -25.20
C ALA A 206 13.58 -1.67 -25.68
N LEU A 207 14.01 -0.79 -24.77
CA LEU A 207 14.93 0.31 -25.09
C LEU A 207 16.27 -0.21 -25.63
N ALA A 208 16.84 -1.25 -25.01
CA ALA A 208 18.08 -1.85 -25.45
C ALA A 208 17.97 -2.44 -26.87
N ASP A 209 16.83 -3.04 -27.21
CA ASP A 209 16.53 -3.50 -28.57
C ASP A 209 16.45 -2.34 -29.56
N ALA A 210 15.73 -1.26 -29.23
CA ALA A 210 15.62 -0.10 -30.10
C ALA A 210 16.97 0.60 -30.34
N VAL A 211 17.80 0.73 -29.31
CA VAL A 211 19.15 1.28 -29.44
C VAL A 211 20.02 0.39 -30.32
N ARG A 212 20.00 -0.93 -30.09
CA ARG A 212 20.77 -1.89 -30.91
C ARG A 212 20.34 -1.89 -32.37
N ASN A 213 19.06 -1.67 -32.64
CA ASN A 213 18.50 -1.59 -33.98
C ASN A 213 18.65 -0.19 -34.62
N GLY A 214 19.19 0.79 -33.89
CA GLY A 214 19.43 2.14 -34.38
C GLY A 214 18.17 3.00 -34.53
N THR A 215 17.05 2.63 -33.91
CA THR A 215 15.79 3.40 -33.96
C THR A 215 15.66 4.43 -32.82
N VAL A 216 16.52 4.30 -31.80
CA VAL A 216 16.67 5.24 -30.68
C VAL A 216 18.16 5.47 -30.45
N SER A 217 18.58 6.71 -30.23
CA SER A 217 19.93 7.03 -29.74
C SER A 217 19.90 7.31 -28.23
N TRP A 218 20.99 6.99 -27.54
CA TRP A 218 21.17 7.36 -26.13
C TRP A 218 21.12 8.87 -25.89
N ASP A 219 21.47 9.66 -26.91
CA ASP A 219 21.52 11.13 -26.84
C ASP A 219 20.21 11.79 -27.33
N ASP A 220 19.24 10.99 -27.81
CA ASP A 220 17.89 11.48 -28.12
C ASP A 220 17.32 12.18 -26.88
N GLN A 221 16.67 13.33 -27.11
CA GLN A 221 16.06 14.11 -26.04
C GLN A 221 14.58 13.76 -25.90
N LEU A 222 14.17 13.55 -24.65
CA LEU A 222 12.79 13.36 -24.23
C LEU A 222 12.30 14.65 -23.58
N THR A 223 11.09 15.08 -23.93
CA THR A 223 10.48 16.28 -23.35
C THR A 223 9.58 15.90 -22.18
N VAL A 224 9.86 16.46 -21.00
CA VAL A 224 9.04 16.28 -19.80
C VAL A 224 7.65 16.87 -20.04
N THR A 225 6.61 16.12 -19.72
CA THR A 225 5.21 16.57 -19.81
C THR A 225 4.58 16.67 -18.42
N ASP A 226 3.52 17.46 -18.28
CA ASP A 226 2.71 17.49 -17.05
C ASP A 226 2.27 16.08 -16.62
N LYS A 227 1.85 15.27 -17.60
CA LYS A 227 1.42 13.88 -17.40
C LYS A 227 2.53 13.01 -16.81
N SER A 228 3.72 13.01 -17.43
CA SER A 228 4.85 12.20 -16.95
C SER A 228 5.26 12.56 -15.52
N ARG A 229 5.09 13.83 -15.12
CA ARG A 229 5.47 14.32 -13.78
C ARG A 229 4.41 14.03 -12.71
N ALA A 230 3.17 13.74 -13.10
CA ALA A 230 2.04 13.69 -12.17
C ALA A 230 2.16 12.60 -11.08
N VAL A 231 2.92 11.52 -11.35
CA VAL A 231 3.19 10.43 -10.38
C VAL A 231 4.56 10.54 -9.71
N GLY A 232 5.16 11.73 -9.77
CA GLY A 232 6.42 12.05 -9.12
C GLY A 232 7.67 11.61 -9.87
N SER A 233 8.79 12.11 -9.40
CA SER A 233 10.14 11.75 -9.85
C SER A 233 11.00 11.55 -8.61
N SER A 234 11.77 10.47 -8.60
CA SER A 234 12.62 10.06 -7.48
C SER A 234 14.11 10.39 -7.71
N GLY A 235 14.45 11.02 -8.83
CA GLY A 235 15.83 11.39 -9.13
C GLY A 235 16.05 12.46 -10.18
N LEU A 236 14.98 13.07 -10.72
CA LEU A 236 15.00 14.09 -11.77
C LEU A 236 13.92 15.17 -11.51
N GLU A 237 14.25 16.18 -10.72
CA GLU A 237 13.37 17.33 -10.51
C GLU A 237 13.36 18.28 -11.73
N LEU A 238 12.68 17.86 -12.79
CA LEU A 238 12.57 18.62 -14.03
C LEU A 238 11.15 19.19 -14.21
N PRO A 239 11.01 20.46 -14.62
CA PRO A 239 9.71 21.02 -14.93
C PRO A 239 9.19 20.50 -16.29
N PRO A 240 7.86 20.54 -16.54
CA PRO A 240 7.29 20.36 -17.86
C PRO A 240 7.98 21.25 -18.91
N GLY A 241 8.23 20.70 -20.10
CA GLY A 241 8.97 21.35 -21.18
C GLY A 241 10.50 21.23 -21.07
N ALA A 242 11.04 20.81 -19.92
CA ALA A 242 12.46 20.46 -19.81
C ALA A 242 12.79 19.24 -20.66
N HIS A 243 14.07 19.09 -20.99
CA HIS A 243 14.58 17.99 -21.82
C HIS A 243 15.52 17.11 -21.00
N VAL A 244 15.46 15.80 -21.23
CA VAL A 244 16.36 14.82 -20.63
C VAL A 244 16.76 13.80 -21.70
N SER A 245 18.02 13.38 -21.74
CA SER A 245 18.45 12.36 -22.69
C SER A 245 17.87 10.99 -22.34
N VAL A 246 17.69 10.13 -23.35
CA VAL A 246 17.33 8.71 -23.17
C VAL A 246 18.26 8.01 -22.19
N ARG A 247 19.58 8.29 -22.27
CA ARG A 247 20.57 7.75 -21.31
C ARG A 247 20.23 8.11 -19.87
N THR A 248 20.07 9.40 -19.58
CA THR A 248 19.79 9.87 -18.22
C THR A 248 18.44 9.35 -17.72
N ALA A 249 17.43 9.32 -18.59
CA ALA A 249 16.13 8.75 -18.25
C ALA A 249 16.23 7.25 -17.90
N ALA A 250 16.96 6.46 -18.70
CA ALA A 250 17.14 5.03 -18.44
C ALA A 250 17.94 4.76 -17.15
N GLU A 251 19.00 5.53 -16.90
CA GLU A 251 19.77 5.46 -15.66
C GLU A 251 18.89 5.74 -14.44
N LYS A 252 18.03 6.76 -14.49
CA LYS A 252 17.15 7.15 -13.37
C LYS A 252 15.98 6.20 -13.19
N MET A 253 15.43 5.69 -14.29
CA MET A 253 14.42 4.62 -14.27
C MET A 253 14.92 3.41 -13.49
N ILE A 254 16.20 3.03 -13.63
CA ILE A 254 16.75 1.83 -12.99
C ILE A 254 17.36 2.13 -11.62
N ALA A 255 18.18 3.18 -11.49
CA ALA A 255 18.94 3.46 -10.27
C ALA A 255 18.07 3.99 -9.13
N THR A 256 17.04 4.78 -9.44
CA THR A 256 16.17 5.39 -8.42
C THR A 256 14.70 4.99 -8.60
N SER A 257 14.39 4.09 -9.53
CA SER A 257 13.02 3.74 -9.88
C SER A 257 12.17 4.96 -10.27
N ASP A 258 12.73 5.89 -11.06
CA ASP A 258 12.05 7.13 -11.40
C ASP A 258 10.82 6.89 -12.29
N ASN A 259 9.63 7.28 -11.82
CA ASN A 259 8.36 7.05 -12.52
C ASN A 259 8.19 7.96 -13.74
N MET A 260 8.52 9.24 -13.62
CA MET A 260 8.50 10.17 -14.75
C MET A 260 9.42 9.69 -15.88
N ALA A 261 10.65 9.30 -15.56
CA ALA A 261 11.57 8.77 -16.56
C ALA A 261 11.05 7.48 -17.21
N THR A 262 10.37 6.62 -16.45
CA THR A 262 9.74 5.40 -16.96
C THR A 262 8.68 5.73 -18.01
N ASP A 263 7.79 6.68 -17.70
CA ASP A 263 6.70 7.06 -18.61
C ASP A 263 7.22 7.71 -19.88
N LEU A 264 8.24 8.59 -19.78
CA LEU A 264 8.88 9.18 -20.95
C LEU A 264 9.50 8.12 -21.88
N LEU A 265 10.06 7.04 -21.31
CA LEU A 265 10.63 5.95 -22.10
C LEU A 265 9.56 5.06 -22.72
N ILE A 266 8.48 4.76 -21.99
CA ILE A 266 7.33 4.03 -22.55
C ILE A 266 6.72 4.82 -23.71
N ASP A 267 6.52 6.13 -23.55
CA ASP A 267 5.97 7.00 -24.60
C ASP A 267 6.89 7.06 -25.83
N ARG A 268 8.22 7.12 -25.63
CA ARG A 268 9.20 7.15 -26.73
C ARG A 268 9.25 5.83 -27.52
N MET A 269 9.05 4.71 -26.84
CA MET A 269 9.11 3.36 -27.41
C MET A 269 7.77 2.92 -28.00
N GLY A 270 6.66 3.40 -27.43
CA GLY A 270 5.31 2.93 -27.68
C GLY A 270 5.00 1.63 -26.93
N THR A 271 3.75 1.50 -26.48
CA THR A 271 3.26 0.35 -25.69
C THR A 271 3.52 -1.00 -26.38
N GLN A 272 3.35 -1.08 -27.69
CA GLN A 272 3.56 -2.33 -28.44
C GLN A 272 5.00 -2.84 -28.31
N ALA A 273 6.01 -1.97 -28.32
CA ALA A 273 7.40 -2.39 -28.15
C ALA A 273 7.66 -2.96 -26.76
N ILE A 274 6.98 -2.45 -25.73
CA ILE A 274 7.08 -2.96 -24.36
C ILE A 274 6.36 -4.32 -24.23
N GLU A 275 5.22 -4.47 -24.90
CA GLU A 275 4.49 -5.75 -24.94
C GLU A 275 5.25 -6.84 -25.69
N GLU A 276 5.93 -6.50 -26.80
CA GLU A 276 6.86 -7.39 -27.49
C GLU A 276 8.03 -7.77 -26.58
N ALA A 277 8.54 -6.81 -25.79
CA ALA A 277 9.62 -7.06 -24.83
C ALA A 277 9.24 -8.04 -23.71
N LEU A 278 7.95 -8.14 -23.33
CA LEU A 278 7.49 -9.19 -22.41
C LEU A 278 7.77 -10.58 -23.00
N VAL A 279 7.53 -10.76 -24.30
CA VAL A 279 7.74 -12.04 -24.99
C VAL A 279 9.23 -12.32 -25.13
N THR A 280 10.01 -11.37 -25.65
CA THR A 280 11.43 -11.58 -25.95
C THR A 280 12.31 -11.71 -24.69
N ALA A 281 11.90 -11.09 -23.58
CA ALA A 281 12.55 -11.27 -22.29
C ALA A 281 12.10 -12.53 -21.53
N GLY A 282 11.11 -13.28 -22.05
CA GLY A 282 10.70 -14.57 -21.50
C GLY A 282 9.67 -14.51 -20.39
N HIS A 283 8.80 -13.49 -20.34
CA HIS A 283 7.67 -13.45 -19.41
C HIS A 283 6.76 -14.67 -19.64
N HIS A 284 6.40 -15.40 -18.57
CA HIS A 284 5.65 -16.66 -18.68
C HIS A 284 4.21 -16.48 -19.21
N ASP A 285 3.59 -15.34 -18.95
CA ASP A 285 2.25 -14.97 -19.45
C ASP A 285 2.18 -13.49 -19.88
N PRO A 286 2.66 -13.12 -21.08
CA PRO A 286 2.67 -11.73 -21.55
C PRO A 286 1.28 -11.08 -21.55
N ALA A 287 0.22 -11.86 -21.81
CA ALA A 287 -1.14 -11.35 -21.87
C ALA A 287 -1.65 -10.78 -20.53
N SER A 288 -1.08 -11.23 -19.40
CA SER A 288 -1.41 -10.70 -18.07
C SER A 288 -1.00 -9.23 -17.86
N MET A 289 -0.07 -8.73 -18.67
CA MET A 289 0.45 -7.36 -18.63
C MET A 289 0.09 -6.54 -19.88
N THR A 290 -0.86 -7.01 -20.69
CA THR A 290 -1.34 -6.33 -21.90
C THR A 290 -2.79 -5.87 -21.70
N PRO A 291 -3.16 -4.60 -21.95
CA PRO A 291 -2.28 -3.51 -22.37
C PRO A 291 -1.26 -3.14 -21.29
N PHE A 292 -0.03 -2.83 -21.69
CA PHE A 292 1.02 -2.44 -20.75
C PHE A 292 0.81 -1.00 -20.27
N PRO A 293 0.55 -0.75 -18.97
CA PRO A 293 0.26 0.60 -18.50
C PRO A 293 1.54 1.42 -18.29
N THR A 294 1.42 2.73 -18.45
CA THR A 294 2.35 3.70 -17.86
C THR A 294 2.20 3.74 -16.33
N MET A 295 3.18 4.31 -15.62
CA MET A 295 3.06 4.59 -14.19
C MET A 295 1.88 5.51 -13.93
N TYR A 296 1.73 6.58 -14.71
CA TYR A 296 0.59 7.49 -14.61
C TYR A 296 -0.75 6.74 -14.65
N GLU A 297 -0.97 5.89 -15.67
CA GLU A 297 -2.23 5.17 -15.80
C GLU A 297 -2.45 4.17 -14.66
N LEU A 298 -1.40 3.46 -14.22
CA LEU A 298 -1.49 2.53 -13.09
C LEU A 298 -1.93 3.25 -11.80
N PHE A 299 -1.33 4.40 -11.51
CA PHE A 299 -1.70 5.21 -10.35
C PHE A 299 -3.10 5.83 -10.48
N SER A 300 -3.46 6.31 -11.66
CA SER A 300 -4.78 6.87 -11.93
C SER A 300 -5.89 5.82 -11.78
N VAL A 301 -5.67 4.57 -12.21
CA VAL A 301 -6.61 3.48 -11.96
C VAL A 301 -6.67 3.11 -10.47
N GLY A 302 -5.52 3.09 -9.77
CA GLY A 302 -5.42 2.66 -8.37
C GLY A 302 -5.93 3.67 -7.35
N TRP A 303 -5.74 4.97 -7.61
CA TRP A 303 -5.97 6.05 -6.64
C TRP A 303 -6.52 7.34 -7.25
N GLY A 304 -6.73 7.39 -8.56
CA GLY A 304 -7.21 8.57 -9.26
C GLY A 304 -8.70 8.85 -9.05
N GLN A 305 -9.16 9.93 -9.68
CA GLN A 305 -10.56 10.32 -9.78
C GLN A 305 -10.95 10.43 -11.26
N PRO A 306 -12.04 9.80 -11.71
CA PRO A 306 -12.98 8.97 -10.93
C PRO A 306 -12.36 7.64 -10.46
N ASP A 307 -12.94 7.01 -9.44
CA ASP A 307 -12.50 5.68 -8.98
C ASP A 307 -12.84 4.60 -10.02
N LEU A 308 -11.81 4.13 -10.74
CA LEU A 308 -11.94 3.11 -11.80
C LEU A 308 -11.71 1.68 -11.31
N ARG A 309 -11.35 1.45 -10.03
CA ARG A 309 -10.88 0.13 -9.55
C ARG A 309 -11.88 -0.99 -9.74
N SER A 310 -13.15 -0.71 -9.45
CA SER A 310 -14.22 -1.71 -9.58
C SER A 310 -14.46 -2.10 -11.04
N GLN A 311 -14.40 -1.13 -11.95
CA GLN A 311 -14.54 -1.35 -13.39
C GLN A 311 -13.32 -2.12 -13.91
N TRP A 312 -12.11 -1.68 -13.57
CA TRP A 312 -10.86 -2.34 -13.95
C TRP A 312 -10.82 -3.82 -13.56
N LYS A 313 -11.23 -4.13 -12.32
CA LYS A 313 -11.25 -5.50 -11.79
C LYS A 313 -12.13 -6.44 -12.61
N GLN A 314 -13.24 -5.95 -13.15
CA GLN A 314 -14.23 -6.73 -13.89
C GLN A 314 -14.06 -6.65 -15.41
N ALA A 315 -13.32 -5.65 -15.89
CA ALA A 315 -13.17 -5.36 -17.30
C ALA A 315 -12.39 -6.47 -18.05
N PRO A 316 -12.87 -6.90 -19.22
CA PRO A 316 -12.05 -7.66 -20.16
C PRO A 316 -10.89 -6.78 -20.67
N GLN A 317 -9.89 -7.41 -21.27
CA GLN A 317 -8.66 -6.76 -21.75
C GLN A 317 -8.94 -5.54 -22.65
N GLN A 318 -9.90 -5.64 -23.58
CA GLN A 318 -10.25 -4.55 -24.49
C GLN A 318 -10.81 -3.34 -23.74
N LEU A 319 -11.60 -3.57 -22.69
CA LEU A 319 -12.17 -2.50 -21.88
C LEU A 319 -11.11 -1.89 -20.95
N ARG A 320 -10.13 -2.67 -20.48
CA ARG A 320 -8.98 -2.14 -19.73
C ARG A 320 -8.18 -1.12 -20.52
N ALA A 321 -7.95 -1.36 -21.82
CA ALA A 321 -7.30 -0.37 -22.68
C ALA A 321 -8.07 0.95 -22.75
N GLN A 322 -9.40 0.89 -22.81
CA GLN A 322 -10.25 2.08 -22.77
C GLN A 322 -10.20 2.78 -21.41
N LEU A 323 -10.14 2.02 -20.31
CA LEU A 323 -10.01 2.59 -18.96
C LEU A 323 -8.66 3.30 -18.76
N LEU A 324 -7.56 2.77 -19.31
CA LEU A 324 -6.27 3.48 -19.30
C LEU A 324 -6.35 4.79 -20.08
N GLN A 325 -7.03 4.80 -21.24
CA GLN A 325 -7.25 6.03 -22.00
C GLN A 325 -8.16 7.04 -21.29
N GLN A 326 -9.13 6.60 -20.49
CA GLN A 326 -9.97 7.49 -19.67
C GLN A 326 -9.22 8.07 -18.47
N ALA A 327 -8.18 7.38 -18.02
CA ALA A 327 -7.27 7.87 -17.00
C ALA A 327 -6.30 8.95 -17.53
N ASN A 328 -6.19 9.10 -18.86
CA ASN A 328 -5.30 10.03 -19.57
C ASN A 328 -5.88 11.44 -19.75
#